data_AF-A0A1I5H587-F1
#
_entry.id   AF-A0A1I5H587-F1
#
_cell.length_a   1.000
_cell.length_b   1.000
_cell.length_c   1.000
_cell.angle_alpha   90.00
_cell.angle_beta   90.00
_cell.angle_gamma   90.00
#
_symmetry.space_group_name_H-M   'P 1'
#
loop_
_entity.id
_entity.type
_entity.pdbx_description
1 polymer ?
#
loop_
_entity_poly.entity_id
_entity_poly.type
_entity_poly.pdbx_seq_one_letter_code
_entity_poly.pdbx_strand_id
1 'polypeptide(L)'
;MTAEEKEVRQYCLQRPLQRPLTNWGSALCQVAVYVSVSVITFLLLRYITRLLKWDLMESPTSIAWILLLIVLLDGRRIGVLLVRLYQHYASESMRRRCVCKPTCSEYALLALDKYCWPRALYKILYRLRYGCQGHYHIDYP
;
A
#
# COMPACT_ATOMS: atom_id res chain seq x y z
N MET A 1 24.74 -9.52 22.77
CA MET A 1 23.63 -10.05 21.97
C MET A 1 22.66 -10.77 22.88
N THR A 2 21.47 -10.21 23.09
CA THR A 2 20.42 -10.76 23.95
C THR A 2 19.85 -12.05 23.36
N ALA A 3 19.09 -12.82 24.15
CA ALA A 3 18.42 -14.02 23.65
C ALA A 3 17.42 -13.69 22.53
N GLU A 4 16.69 -12.57 22.68
CA GLU A 4 15.75 -12.06 21.67
C GLU A 4 16.44 -11.68 20.36
N GLU A 5 17.55 -10.94 20.43
CA GLU A 5 18.33 -10.55 19.24
C GLU A 5 18.85 -11.77 18.46
N LYS A 6 19.24 -12.85 19.18
CA LYS A 6 19.65 -14.13 18.55
C LYS A 6 18.49 -14.78 17.82
N GLU A 7 17.30 -14.81 18.41
CA GLU A 7 16.10 -15.38 17.79
C GLU A 7 15.71 -14.61 16.53
N VAL A 8 15.65 -13.28 16.60
CA VAL A 8 15.30 -12.42 15.46
C VAL A 8 16.33 -12.55 14.35
N ARG A 9 17.62 -12.62 14.68
CA ARG A 9 18.68 -12.86 13.70
C ARG A 9 18.48 -14.19 12.98
N GLN A 10 18.21 -15.27 13.71
CA GLN A 10 17.96 -16.57 13.12
C GLN A 10 16.72 -16.54 12.20
N TYR A 11 15.63 -15.90 12.63
CA TYR A 11 14.45 -15.66 11.80
C TYR A 11 14.80 -14.92 10.50
N CYS A 12 15.53 -13.80 10.57
CA CYS A 12 15.89 -13.01 9.39
C CYS A 12 16.73 -13.78 8.38
N LEU A 13 17.58 -14.69 8.83
CA LEU A 13 18.42 -15.54 7.98
C LEU A 13 17.61 -16.68 7.34
N GLN A 14 16.71 -17.32 8.09
CA GLN A 14 16.03 -18.55 7.68
C GLN A 14 14.64 -18.33 7.06
N ARG A 15 14.04 -17.14 7.17
CA ARG A 15 12.66 -16.89 6.71
C ARG A 15 12.47 -17.19 5.21
N PRO A 16 11.33 -17.82 4.83
CA PRO A 16 10.97 -17.98 3.43
C PRO A 16 10.59 -16.62 2.82
N LEU A 17 11.06 -16.36 1.61
CA LEU A 17 10.70 -15.14 0.87
C LEU A 17 9.44 -15.41 0.06
N GLN A 18 8.27 -15.01 0.57
CA GLN A 18 7.02 -15.07 -0.20
C GLN A 18 7.10 -14.10 -1.40
N ARG A 19 7.01 -14.62 -2.62
CA ARG A 19 6.96 -13.83 -3.86
C ARG A 19 5.53 -13.89 -4.42
N PRO A 20 4.76 -12.79 -4.34
CA PRO A 20 3.41 -12.79 -4.93
C PRO A 20 3.50 -12.91 -6.45
N LEU A 21 2.49 -13.49 -7.09
CA LEU A 21 2.38 -13.59 -8.55
C LEU A 21 2.04 -12.25 -9.23
N THR A 22 1.91 -11.18 -8.44
CA THR A 22 1.58 -9.84 -8.93
C THR A 22 2.76 -9.25 -9.71
N ASN A 23 2.70 -9.37 -11.04
CA ASN A 23 3.61 -8.73 -11.98
C ASN A 23 3.04 -7.38 -12.49
N TRP A 24 3.84 -6.61 -13.24
CA TRP A 24 3.41 -5.34 -13.84
C TRP A 24 2.13 -5.46 -14.68
N GLY A 25 1.95 -6.56 -15.43
CA GLY A 25 0.74 -6.78 -16.22
C GLY A 25 -0.52 -6.93 -15.37
N SER A 26 -0.44 -7.74 -14.30
CA SER A 26 -1.54 -7.92 -13.35
C SER A 26 -1.85 -6.65 -12.56
N ALA A 27 -0.83 -5.87 -12.22
CA ALA A 27 -1.00 -4.58 -11.55
C ALA A 27 -1.63 -3.55 -12.49
N LEU A 28 -1.19 -3.49 -13.75
CA LEU A 28 -1.79 -2.63 -14.77
C LEU A 28 -3.26 -2.99 -14.99
N CYS A 29 -3.59 -4.28 -15.04
CA CYS A 29 -4.97 -4.75 -15.14
C CYS A 29 -5.81 -4.29 -13.94
N GLN A 30 -5.31 -4.44 -12.71
CA GLN A 30 -6.01 -3.96 -11.51
C GLN A 30 -6.22 -2.44 -11.52
N VAL A 31 -5.22 -1.66 -11.94
CA VAL A 31 -5.33 -0.21 -12.09
C VAL A 31 -6.35 0.14 -13.18
N ALA A 32 -6.31 -0.54 -14.33
CA ALA A 32 -7.26 -0.31 -15.41
C ALA A 32 -8.69 -0.57 -14.97
N VAL A 33 -8.95 -1.70 -14.30
CA VAL A 33 -10.28 -2.03 -13.73
C VAL A 33 -10.73 -0.93 -12.76
N TYR A 34 -9.86 -0.49 -11.85
CA TYR A 34 -10.17 0.58 -10.90
C TYR A 34 -10.52 1.91 -11.59
N VAL A 35 -9.74 2.30 -12.61
CA VAL A 35 -10.01 3.51 -13.40
C VAL A 35 -11.33 3.38 -14.16
N SER A 36 -11.58 2.24 -14.80
CA SER A 36 -12.84 2.00 -15.51
C SER A 36 -14.05 2.10 -14.59
N VAL A 37 -14.00 1.48 -13.40
CA VAL A 37 -15.07 1.58 -12.40
C VAL A 37 -15.27 3.02 -11.95
N SER A 38 -14.18 3.77 -11.72
CA SER A 38 -14.25 5.18 -11.32
C SER A 38 -14.89 6.06 -12.40
N VAL A 39 -14.54 5.84 -13.67
CA VAL A 39 -15.13 6.55 -14.82
C VAL A 39 -16.61 6.20 -14.98
N ILE A 40 -16.98 4.93 -14.86
CA ILE A 40 -18.40 4.51 -14.93
C ILE A 40 -19.20 5.16 -13.80
N THR A 41 -18.68 5.11 -12.57
CA THR A 41 -19.31 5.74 -11.41
C THR A 41 -19.50 7.24 -11.64
N PHE A 42 -18.50 7.90 -12.24
CA PHE A 42 -18.59 9.31 -12.61
C PHE A 42 -19.69 9.58 -13.64
N LEU A 43 -19.76 8.79 -14.72
CA LEU A 43 -20.79 8.95 -15.75
C LEU A 43 -22.21 8.76 -15.17
N LEU A 44 -22.37 7.79 -14.27
CA LEU A 44 -23.64 7.54 -13.57
C LEU A 44 -24.02 8.70 -12.63
N LEU A 45 -23.08 9.22 -11.84
CA LEU A 45 -23.34 10.37 -10.97
C LEU A 45 -23.80 11.58 -11.78
N ARG A 46 -23.11 11.88 -12.90
CA ARG A 46 -23.49 12.97 -13.80
C ARG A 46 -24.88 12.76 -14.43
N TYR A 47 -25.24 11.52 -14.76
CA TYR A 47 -26.56 11.22 -15.26
C TYR A 47 -27.64 11.50 -14.20
N ILE A 48 -27.40 11.09 -12.95
CA ILE A 48 -28.32 11.28 -11.83
C ILE A 48 -28.47 12.77 -11.46
N THR A 49 -27.39 13.55 -11.41
CA THR A 49 -27.45 15.00 -11.10
C THR A 49 -28.33 15.75 -12.08
N ARG A 50 -28.23 15.38 -13.37
CA ARG A 50 -29.08 15.91 -14.42
C ARG A 50 -30.54 15.53 -14.25
N LEU A 51 -30.84 14.28 -13.89
CA LEU A 51 -32.22 13.85 -13.61
C LEU A 51 -32.81 14.61 -12.43
N LEU A 52 -32.03 14.83 -11.37
CA LEU A 52 -32.47 15.48 -10.14
C LEU A 52 -32.47 17.03 -10.23
N LYS A 53 -32.07 17.60 -11.38
CA LYS A 53 -31.92 19.05 -11.61
C LYS A 53 -31.08 19.74 -10.51
N TRP A 54 -30.05 19.06 -10.02
CA TRP A 54 -29.15 19.60 -9.01
C TRP A 54 -28.05 20.44 -9.67
N ASP A 55 -28.30 21.74 -9.80
CA ASP A 55 -27.41 22.72 -10.46
C ASP A 55 -26.06 22.95 -9.74
N LEU A 56 -25.97 22.58 -8.45
CA LEU A 56 -24.76 22.78 -7.64
C LEU A 56 -23.56 21.90 -8.07
N MET A 57 -23.82 20.83 -8.84
CA MET A 57 -22.84 19.76 -9.10
C MET A 57 -22.46 19.59 -10.58
N GLU A 58 -22.90 20.49 -11.48
CA GLU A 58 -22.56 20.44 -12.90
C GLU A 58 -21.20 21.11 -13.23
N SER A 59 -20.56 21.79 -12.27
CA SER A 59 -19.26 22.41 -12.53
C SER A 59 -18.16 21.34 -12.67
N PRO A 60 -17.32 21.40 -13.72
CA PRO A 60 -16.25 20.42 -13.93
C PRO A 60 -15.22 20.40 -12.78
N THR A 61 -15.13 21.50 -12.04
CA THR A 61 -14.30 21.63 -10.84
C THR A 61 -14.83 20.77 -9.68
N SER A 62 -16.12 20.87 -9.34
CA SER A 62 -16.74 20.07 -8.27
C SER A 62 -16.58 18.57 -8.51
N ILE A 63 -16.71 18.16 -9.76
CA ILE A 63 -16.50 16.79 -10.23
C ILE A 63 -15.05 16.33 -10.05
N ALA A 64 -14.07 17.15 -10.46
CA ALA A 64 -12.66 16.83 -10.32
C ALA A 64 -12.27 16.63 -8.84
N TRP A 65 -12.85 17.44 -7.95
CA TRP A 65 -12.67 17.29 -6.50
C TRP A 65 -13.26 15.98 -5.96
N ILE A 66 -14.42 15.54 -6.45
CA ILE A 66 -15.02 14.26 -6.06
C ILE A 66 -14.17 13.07 -6.52
N LEU A 67 -13.69 13.09 -7.77
CA LEU A 67 -12.80 12.06 -8.30
C LEU A 67 -11.47 12.00 -7.52
N LEU A 68 -10.90 13.16 -7.23
CA LEU A 68 -9.70 13.26 -6.40
C LEU A 68 -9.95 12.69 -5.00
N LEU A 69 -11.08 13.01 -4.37
CA LEU A 69 -11.46 12.48 -3.07
C LEU A 69 -11.55 10.94 -3.09
N ILE A 70 -12.20 10.36 -4.10
CA ILE A 70 -12.31 8.89 -4.24
C ILE A 70 -10.91 8.25 -4.31
N VAL A 71 -10.03 8.77 -5.17
CA VAL A 71 -8.64 8.28 -5.29
C VAL A 71 -7.88 8.41 -3.97
N LEU A 72 -8.06 9.53 -3.25
CA LEU A 72 -7.44 9.74 -1.96
C LEU A 72 -7.97 8.76 -0.90
N LEU A 73 -9.21 8.30 -0.96
CA LEU A 73 -9.74 7.31 0.00
C LEU A 73 -9.18 5.90 -0.28
N ASP A 74 -8.87 5.58 -1.52
CA ASP A 74 -8.35 4.28 -1.95
C ASP A 74 -6.83 4.08 -1.75
N GLY A 75 -6.14 5.02 -1.08
CA GLY A 75 -4.69 4.96 -0.85
C GLY A 75 -4.20 3.66 -0.18
N ARG A 76 -5.04 2.98 0.61
CA ARG A 76 -4.73 1.65 1.17
C ARG A 76 -4.54 0.59 0.09
N ARG A 77 -5.45 0.53 -0.89
CA ARG A 77 -5.38 -0.46 -1.99
C ARG A 77 -4.14 -0.23 -2.85
N ILE A 78 -3.85 1.04 -3.14
CA ILE A 78 -2.64 1.46 -3.87
C ILE A 78 -1.40 1.03 -3.09
N GLY A 79 -1.34 1.30 -1.79
CA GLY A 79 -0.23 0.89 -0.93
C GLY A 79 0.02 -0.61 -0.94
N VAL A 80 -1.03 -1.43 -0.83
CA VAL A 80 -0.92 -2.90 -0.86
C VAL A 80 -0.41 -3.37 -2.23
N LEU A 81 -0.92 -2.79 -3.33
CA LEU A 81 -0.47 -3.13 -4.68
C LEU A 81 1.02 -2.82 -4.87
N LEU A 82 1.48 -1.64 -4.42
CA LEU A 82 2.88 -1.24 -4.48
C LEU A 82 3.78 -2.17 -3.67
N VAL A 83 3.37 -2.56 -2.46
CA VAL A 83 4.14 -3.49 -1.62
C VAL A 83 4.24 -4.87 -2.27
N ARG A 84 3.16 -5.37 -2.88
CA ARG A 84 3.17 -6.66 -3.60
C ARG A 84 4.05 -6.62 -4.84
N LEU A 85 3.98 -5.55 -5.64
CA LEU A 85 4.89 -5.34 -6.77
C LEU A 85 6.34 -5.30 -6.31
N TYR A 86 6.63 -4.56 -5.24
CA TYR A 86 7.95 -4.55 -4.63
C TYR A 86 8.39 -5.97 -4.23
N GLN A 87 7.54 -6.74 -3.55
CA GLN A 87 7.88 -8.12 -3.13
C GLN A 87 8.14 -9.07 -4.32
N HIS A 88 7.48 -8.85 -5.45
CA HIS A 88 7.67 -9.63 -6.68
C HIS A 88 9.03 -9.36 -7.34
N TYR A 89 9.39 -8.08 -7.48
CA TYR A 89 10.62 -7.66 -8.18
C TYR A 89 11.85 -7.55 -7.29
N ALA A 90 11.68 -7.44 -5.96
CA ALA A 90 12.80 -7.29 -5.05
C ALA A 90 13.70 -8.52 -5.05
N SER A 91 15.00 -8.29 -5.28
CA SER A 91 16.01 -9.34 -5.18
C SER A 91 16.09 -9.91 -3.77
N GLU A 92 16.56 -11.15 -3.66
CA GLU A 92 16.72 -11.80 -2.36
C GLU A 92 17.72 -11.05 -1.48
N SER A 93 18.81 -10.56 -2.07
CA SER A 93 19.81 -9.78 -1.34
C SER A 93 19.20 -8.53 -0.72
N MET A 94 18.31 -7.82 -1.43
CA MET A 94 17.60 -6.66 -0.90
C MET A 94 16.64 -7.04 0.23
N ARG A 95 15.85 -8.11 0.08
CA ARG A 95 14.89 -8.54 1.13
C ARG A 95 15.57 -9.10 2.37
N ARG A 96 16.75 -9.71 2.23
CA ARG A 96 17.54 -10.26 3.33
C ARG A 96 18.31 -9.19 4.12
N ARG A 97 18.43 -7.96 3.62
CA ARG A 97 18.99 -6.83 4.39
C ARG A 97 18.11 -6.40 5.57
N CYS A 98 16.82 -6.73 5.56
CA CYS A 98 15.93 -6.34 6.65
C CYS A 98 16.26 -7.12 7.94
N VAL A 99 16.68 -6.38 8.98
CA VAL A 99 17.11 -6.92 10.28
C VAL A 99 15.98 -7.09 11.29
N CYS A 100 14.76 -6.69 10.95
CA CYS A 100 13.65 -6.74 11.88
C CYS A 100 12.69 -7.92 11.64
N LYS A 101 11.92 -8.25 12.68
CA LYS A 101 10.75 -9.15 12.64
C LYS A 101 9.49 -8.33 13.01
N PRO A 102 8.41 -8.35 12.20
CA PRO A 102 8.32 -8.85 10.82
C PRO A 102 9.19 -8.02 9.85
N THR A 103 9.28 -8.45 8.59
CA THR A 103 10.08 -7.73 7.58
C THR A 103 9.49 -6.34 7.28
N CYS A 104 10.27 -5.41 6.70
CA CYS A 104 9.75 -4.09 6.34
C CYS A 104 8.54 -4.14 5.39
N SER A 105 8.48 -5.09 4.46
CA SER A 105 7.35 -5.24 3.54
C SER A 105 6.14 -5.90 4.21
N GLU A 106 6.35 -6.85 5.12
CA GLU A 106 5.28 -7.42 5.97
C GLU A 106 4.72 -6.37 6.93
N TYR A 107 5.59 -5.58 7.58
CA TYR A 107 5.19 -4.44 8.39
C TYR A 107 4.36 -3.45 7.58
N ALA A 108 4.74 -3.19 6.32
CA ALA A 108 3.98 -2.31 5.47
C ALA A 108 2.56 -2.82 5.21
N LEU A 109 2.40 -4.12 4.96
CA LEU A 109 1.06 -4.72 4.84
C LEU A 109 0.28 -4.63 6.15
N LEU A 110 0.90 -4.96 7.29
CA LEU A 110 0.26 -4.88 8.60
C LEU A 110 -0.12 -3.43 8.98
N ALA A 111 0.72 -2.45 8.65
CA ALA A 111 0.46 -1.04 8.91
C ALA A 111 -0.68 -0.51 8.04
N LEU A 112 -0.72 -0.91 6.75
CA LEU A 112 -1.82 -0.59 5.83
C LEU A 112 -3.14 -1.25 6.22
N ASP A 113 -3.08 -2.38 6.92
CA ASP A 113 -4.26 -3.08 7.44
C ASP A 113 -4.81 -2.41 8.71
N LYS A 114 -3.91 -2.03 9.62
CA LYS A 114 -4.24 -1.49 10.95
C LYS A 114 -4.60 0.00 10.96
N TYR A 115 -3.99 0.81 10.08
CA TYR A 115 -4.14 2.27 10.10
C TYR A 115 -4.71 2.82 8.80
N CYS A 116 -5.30 4.02 8.85
CA CYS A 116 -5.60 4.79 7.65
C CYS A 116 -4.32 5.03 6.84
N TRP A 117 -4.42 5.02 5.51
CA TRP A 117 -3.27 5.00 4.63
C TRP A 117 -2.23 6.14 4.86
N PRO A 118 -2.58 7.38 5.26
CA PRO A 118 -1.55 8.40 5.51
C PRO A 118 -0.72 8.07 6.76
N ARG A 119 -1.38 7.60 7.82
CA ARG A 119 -0.72 7.19 9.08
C ARG A 119 0.09 5.91 8.89
N ALA A 120 -0.43 4.97 8.11
CA ALA A 120 0.29 3.78 7.70
C ALA A 120 1.56 4.16 6.93
N LEU A 121 1.44 5.04 5.93
CA LEU A 121 2.55 5.51 5.11
C LEU A 121 3.65 6.17 5.96
N TYR A 122 3.27 7.06 6.89
CA TYR A 122 4.22 7.68 7.82
C TYR A 122 5.01 6.61 8.61
N LYS A 123 4.32 5.64 9.22
CA LYS A 123 4.96 4.55 9.98
C LYS A 123 5.91 3.72 9.10
N ILE A 124 5.48 3.39 7.89
CA ILE A 124 6.28 2.61 6.92
C ILE A 124 7.57 3.36 6.56
N LEU A 125 7.45 4.63 6.17
CA LEU A 125 8.58 5.45 5.77
C LEU A 125 9.54 5.70 6.94
N TYR A 126 9.00 5.99 8.13
CA TYR A 126 9.79 6.15 9.34
C TYR A 126 10.61 4.89 9.63
N ARG A 127 9.98 3.71 9.57
CA ARG A 127 10.67 2.44 9.80
C ARG A 127 11.73 2.15 8.73
N LEU A 128 11.42 2.37 7.46
CA LEU A 128 12.37 2.16 6.37
C LEU A 128 13.60 3.05 6.50
N ARG A 129 13.42 4.30 6.92
CA ARG A 129 14.50 5.28 7.01
C ARG A 129 15.31 5.19 8.30
N TYR A 130 14.66 4.94 9.43
CA TYR A 130 15.28 5.04 10.75
C TYR A 130 15.21 3.75 11.58
N GLY A 131 14.18 2.92 11.40
CA GLY A 131 13.97 1.72 12.22
C GLY A 131 14.76 0.50 11.76
N CYS A 132 14.88 0.27 10.44
CA CYS A 132 15.53 -0.93 9.90
C CYS A 132 17.06 -0.76 9.76
N GLN A 133 17.77 -0.45 10.85
CA GLN A 133 19.23 -0.26 10.83
C GLN A 133 19.93 -0.88 12.04
N GLY A 134 21.06 -1.54 11.78
CA GLY A 134 22.04 -1.96 12.79
C GLY A 134 21.71 -3.25 13.55
N HIS A 135 20.63 -3.26 14.33
CA HIS A 135 20.35 -4.28 15.35
C HIS A 135 19.10 -5.11 15.05
N TYR A 136 19.14 -6.40 15.38
CA TYR A 136 18.03 -7.33 15.19
C TYR A 136 17.01 -7.17 16.30
N HIS A 137 15.80 -6.72 15.98
CA HIS A 137 14.76 -6.49 16.98
C HIS A 137 13.36 -6.75 16.42
N ILE A 138 12.40 -6.91 17.33
CA ILE A 138 10.99 -7.06 17.02
C ILE A 138 10.33 -5.67 17.03
N ASP A 139 9.60 -5.34 15.97
CA ASP A 139 8.86 -4.07 15.87
C ASP A 139 7.58 -4.32 15.06
N TYR A 140 6.40 -4.20 15.69
CA TYR A 140 5.10 -4.37 15.06
C TYR A 140 4.38 -3.01 14.95
N PRO A 141 3.56 -2.79 13.90
CA PRO A 141 2.95 -1.49 13.65
C PRO A 141 1.89 -1.12 14.68
#